data_AF-A0A1M6KRY0-F1
#
_entry.id   AF-A0A1M6KRY0-F1
#
_cell.length_a   1.000
_cell.length_b   1.000
_cell.length_c   1.000
_cell.angle_alpha   90.00
_cell.angle_beta   90.00
_cell.angle_gamma   90.00
#
_symmetry.space_group_name_H-M   'P 1'
#
loop_
_entity.id
_entity.type
_entity.pdbx_description
1 polymer ?
#
loop_
_entity_poly.entity_id
_entity_poly.type
_entity_poly.pdbx_seq_one_letter_code
_entity_poly.pdbx_strand_id
1 'polypeptide(L)' 'MLPNAVFSLANASPEQAIAFFGFAIFTIGFFVWVAYLVRMK' A
#
# COMPACT_ATOMS: atom_id res chain seq x y z
N MET A 1 -16.89 15.67 -13.89
CA MET A 1 -15.57 15.91 -13.26
C MET A 1 -15.03 14.56 -12.85
N LEU A 2 -14.01 14.03 -13.54
CA LEU A 2 -13.36 12.79 -13.12
C LEU A 2 -12.82 13.00 -11.70
N PRO A 3 -12.94 12.02 -10.80
CA PRO A 3 -12.40 12.16 -9.45
C PRO A 3 -10.91 12.43 -9.59
N ASN A 4 -10.46 13.60 -9.13
CA ASN A 4 -9.05 13.86 -8.91
C ASN A 4 -8.52 12.68 -8.11
N ALA A 5 -7.54 11.94 -8.66
CA ALA A 5 -6.98 10.78 -8.00
C ALA A 5 -6.63 11.17 -6.54
N VAL A 6 -7.13 10.39 -5.58
CA VAL A 6 -7.03 10.66 -4.13
C VAL A 6 -5.57 10.82 -3.68
N PHE A 7 -4.62 10.35 -4.50
CA PHE A 7 -3.19 10.51 -4.33
C PHE A 7 -2.51 10.75 -5.69
N SER A 8 -1.63 11.76 -5.77
CA SER A 8 -0.74 11.98 -6.91
C SER A 8 0.70 11.88 -6.42
N LEU A 9 1.43 10.87 -6.89
CA LEU A 9 2.82 10.66 -6.50
C LEU A 9 3.72 11.84 -6.92
N ALA A 10 3.42 12.49 -8.05
CA ALA A 10 4.17 13.64 -8.55
C ALA A 10 4.01 14.89 -7.67
N ASN A 11 2.93 14.98 -6.90
CA ASN A 11 2.61 16.12 -6.03
C ASN A 11 2.66 15.77 -4.54
N ALA A 12 3.10 14.55 -4.19
CA ALA A 12 3.12 14.09 -2.82
C ALA A 12 4.30 14.70 -2.05
N SER A 13 4.06 15.15 -0.81
CA SER A 13 5.16 15.45 0.09
C SER A 13 5.94 14.17 0.43
N PRO A 14 7.20 14.27 0.88
CA PRO A 14 7.98 13.10 1.29
C PRO A 14 7.24 12.22 2.30
N GLU A 15 6.55 12.81 3.27
CA GLU A 15 5.80 12.11 4.31
C GLU A 15 4.60 11.35 3.72
N GLN A 16 3.88 11.96 2.77
CA GLN A 16 2.76 11.32 2.09
C GLN A 16 3.22 10.13 1.23
N ALA A 17 4.36 10.27 0.55
CA ALA A 17 4.96 9.17 -0.21
C ALA A 17 5.39 8.03 0.72
N ILE A 18 6.05 8.33 1.84
CA ILE A 18 6.47 7.35 2.85
C ILE A 18 5.24 6.62 3.41
N ALA A 19 4.17 7.35 3.77
CA ALA A 19 2.95 6.76 4.28
C ALA A 19 2.30 5.82 3.25
N PHE A 20 2.23 6.24 1.98
CA PHE A 20 1.66 5.44 0.90
C PHE A 20 2.45 4.14 0.66
N PHE A 21 3.77 4.24 0.46
CA PHE A 21 4.61 3.07 0.21
C PHE A 21 4.71 2.16 1.44
N GLY A 22 4.84 2.73 2.64
CA GLY A 22 4.87 1.97 3.89
C GLY A 22 3.60 1.15 4.09
N PHE A 23 2.43 1.76 3.86
CA PHE A 23 1.16 1.06 3.93
C PHE A 23 1.04 -0.03 2.86
N ALA A 24 1.46 0.24 1.62
CA ALA A 24 1.43 -0.74 0.54
C ALA A 24 2.30 -1.97 0.85
N ILE A 25 3.53 -1.75 1.32
CA ILE A 25 4.45 -2.84 1.70
C ILE A 25 3.86 -3.66 2.84
N PHE A 26 3.35 -3.00 3.89
CA PHE A 26 2.73 -3.68 5.02
C PHE A 26 1.55 -4.54 4.58
N THR A 27 0.66 -4.00 3.75
CA THR A 27 -0.55 -4.68 3.28
C THR A 27 -0.19 -5.90 2.43
N ILE A 28 0.74 -5.76 1.48
CA ILE A 28 1.22 -6.88 0.66
C ILE A 28 1.85 -7.96 1.54
N GLY A 29 2.73 -7.56 2.47
CA GLY A 29 3.38 -8.48 3.40
C GLY A 29 2.37 -9.25 4.25
N PHE A 30 1.34 -8.57 4.77
CA PHE A 30 0.26 -9.20 5.53
C PHE A 30 -0.47 -10.27 4.72
N PHE A 31 -0.88 -9.96 3.49
CA PHE A 31 -1.59 -10.94 2.65
C PHE A 31 -0.70 -12.13 2.25
N VAL A 32 0.58 -11.89 1.94
CA VAL A 32 1.54 -12.97 1.66
C VAL A 32 1.71 -13.87 2.88
N TRP A 33 1.85 -13.29 4.08
CA TRP A 33 1.95 -14.04 5.33
C TRP A 33 0.70 -14.88 5.61
N VAL A 34 -0.49 -14.31 5.44
CA VAL A 34 -1.76 -15.03 5.59
C VAL A 34 -1.85 -16.19 4.58
N ALA A 35 -1.54 -15.94 3.30
CA ALA A 35 -1.56 -16.97 2.27
C ALA A 35 -0.58 -18.12 2.59
N TYR A 36 0.59 -17.79 3.11
CA TYR A 36 1.57 -18.78 3.56
C TYR A 36 1.02 -19.62 4.71
N LEU A 37 0.43 -19.01 5.74
CA LEU A 37 -0.16 -19.73 6.86
C LEU A 37 -1.31 -20.66 6.43
N VAL A 38 -2.13 -20.23 5.47
CA VAL A 38 -3.20 -21.07 4.90
C VAL A 38 -2.62 -22.26 4.15
N ARG A 39 -1.54 -22.07 3.37
CA ARG A 39 -0.87 -23.16 2.64
C ARG A 39 -0.16 -24.16 3.55
N MET A 40 0.20 -23.75 4.77
CA MET A 40 0.85 -24.62 5.76
C MET A 40 -0.11 -25.46 6.62
N LYS A 41 -1.42 -25.27 6.45
CA LYS A 41 -2.45 -26.16 7.01
C LYS A 41 -2.78 -27.28 6.04
#